data_AF-A0AA35WW65-F1
#
_entry.id   AF-A0AA35WW65-F1
#
_cell.length_a   1.000
_cell.length_b   1.000
_cell.length_c   1.000
_cell.angle_alpha   90.00
_cell.angle_beta   90.00
_cell.angle_gamma   90.00
#
_symmetry.space_group_name_H-M   'P 1'
#
loop_
_entity.id
_entity.type
_entity.pdbx_description
1 polymer ?
#
loop_
_entity_poly.entity_id
_entity_poly.type
_entity_poly.pdbx_seq_one_letter_code
_entity_poly.pdbx_strand_id
1 'polypeptide(L)'
;MERTHRWAAQCHRVHRDSGAWPGRALFGIVQGGTFSHLRDESTQAITAIPFDGYAVGGLAVGEDKEQLYGFTGQVAAQLPQDKPRYLMGVGSPEDLVEGVARGIDMFDCALPTRVARNGAMFTPDGRVDVTKRRFAEQHGPVDEECDCYACANYSAAYVHHLFRAKEILGLRLASTHNLRFVLRLMERIREAILEERFTSFSREFLDRYRPTDETARQEQKLRWLQERGT
;
A
#
# COMPACT_ATOMS: atom_id res chain seq x y z
N MET A 1 8.53 16.48 16.21
CA MET A 1 7.81 17.11 15.09
C MET A 1 8.64 18.30 14.56
N GLU A 2 8.94 19.32 15.38
CA GLU A 2 9.83 20.45 15.02
C GLU A 2 11.17 20.07 14.34
N ARG A 3 11.83 18.99 14.81
CA ARG A 3 13.09 18.51 14.21
C ARG A 3 12.89 18.16 12.73
N THR A 4 11.77 17.50 12.39
CA THR A 4 11.41 17.15 11.01
C THR A 4 11.25 18.41 10.16
N HIS A 5 10.63 19.47 10.69
CA HIS A 5 10.47 20.73 9.96
C HIS A 5 11.79 21.43 9.69
N ARG A 6 12.69 21.49 10.68
CA ARG A 6 14.04 22.03 10.48
C ARG A 6 14.81 21.25 9.43
N TRP A 7 14.69 19.91 9.44
CA TRP A 7 15.29 19.06 8.41
C TRP A 7 14.66 19.27 7.04
N ALA A 8 13.35 19.40 6.94
CA ALA A 8 12.66 19.66 5.67
C ALA A 8 13.16 20.96 5.02
N ALA A 9 13.26 22.05 5.79
CA ALA A 9 13.80 23.32 5.31
C ALA A 9 15.28 23.21 4.89
N GLN A 10 16.09 22.47 5.64
CA GLN A 10 17.49 22.22 5.31
C GLN A 10 17.63 21.41 4.02
N CYS A 11 16.86 20.33 3.86
CA CYS A 11 16.85 19.48 2.66
C CYS A 11 16.43 20.29 1.44
N HIS A 12 15.39 21.11 1.54
CA HIS A 12 14.95 21.98 0.46
C HIS A 12 16.03 22.99 0.06
N ARG A 13 16.66 23.67 1.03
CA ARG A 13 17.77 24.59 0.77
C ARG A 13 18.93 23.90 0.05
N VAL A 14 19.39 22.75 0.55
CA VAL A 14 20.51 22.01 -0.06
C VAL A 14 20.14 21.52 -1.47
N HIS A 15 18.93 21.01 -1.67
CA HIS A 15 18.47 20.56 -2.98
C HIS A 15 18.52 21.69 -4.02
N ARG A 16 17.98 22.87 -3.67
CA ARG A 16 18.02 24.07 -4.49
C ARG A 16 19.46 24.55 -4.74
N ASP A 17 20.26 24.67 -3.70
CA ASP A 17 21.62 25.23 -3.78
C ASP A 17 22.60 24.28 -4.50
N SER A 18 22.33 22.97 -4.50
CA SER A 18 23.07 21.97 -5.29
C SER A 18 22.81 22.07 -6.81
N GLY A 19 22.01 23.06 -7.23
CA GLY A 19 21.65 23.28 -8.63
C GLY A 19 20.59 22.32 -9.14
N ALA A 20 19.79 21.70 -8.24
CA ALA A 20 18.76 20.68 -8.52
C ALA A 20 19.16 19.79 -9.69
N TRP A 21 19.94 18.74 -9.40
CA TRP A 21 20.37 17.75 -10.41
C TRP A 21 19.22 17.48 -11.40
N PRO A 22 19.39 17.77 -12.71
CA PRO A 22 18.30 17.72 -13.66
C PRO A 22 17.51 16.41 -13.54
N GLY A 23 16.19 16.54 -13.36
CA GLY A 23 15.28 15.39 -13.27
C GLY A 23 15.05 14.81 -11.87
N ARG A 24 15.46 15.48 -10.77
CA ARG A 24 15.10 15.07 -9.41
C ARG A 24 13.98 15.94 -8.84
N ALA A 25 12.97 15.29 -8.25
CA ALA A 25 11.94 15.93 -7.45
C ALA A 25 12.23 15.77 -5.96
N LEU A 26 11.83 16.74 -5.14
CA LEU A 26 11.91 16.70 -3.69
C LEU A 26 10.51 16.77 -3.06
N PHE A 27 10.19 15.79 -2.20
CA PHE A 27 8.91 15.73 -1.48
C PHE A 27 9.07 16.17 -0.03
N GLY A 28 8.12 16.97 0.46
CA GLY A 28 7.95 17.26 1.88
C GLY A 28 7.15 16.15 2.57
N ILE A 29 7.47 15.81 3.82
CA ILE A 29 6.79 14.71 4.53
C ILE A 29 6.05 15.26 5.75
N VAL A 30 4.71 15.20 5.70
CA VAL A 30 3.84 15.50 6.82
C VAL A 30 3.94 14.38 7.87
N GLN A 31 4.13 14.77 9.12
CA GLN A 31 4.21 13.89 10.29
C GLN A 31 3.12 14.25 11.29
N GLY A 32 3.08 13.57 12.44
CA GLY A 32 2.13 13.91 13.52
C GLY A 32 1.58 12.70 14.28
N GLY A 33 1.93 11.48 13.87
CA GLY A 33 1.41 10.26 14.50
C GLY A 33 -0.11 10.20 14.44
N THR A 34 -0.74 9.73 15.51
CA THR A 34 -2.20 9.66 15.65
C THR A 34 -2.79 10.89 16.36
N PHE A 35 -2.14 12.05 16.26
CA PHE A 35 -2.59 13.29 16.87
C PHE A 35 -3.05 14.28 15.80
N SER A 36 -4.38 14.56 15.75
CA SER A 36 -4.99 15.45 14.77
C SER A 36 -4.32 16.83 14.71
N HIS A 37 -4.16 17.49 15.86
CA HIS A 37 -3.58 18.84 15.91
C HIS A 37 -2.13 18.89 15.41
N LEU A 38 -1.32 17.84 15.68
CA LEU A 38 0.05 17.77 15.17
C LEU A 38 0.11 17.52 13.66
N ARG A 39 -0.88 16.81 13.11
CA ARG A 39 -1.03 16.64 11.66
C ARG A 39 -1.34 17.98 10.98
N ASP A 40 -2.22 18.79 11.56
CA ASP A 40 -2.56 20.12 11.04
C ASP A 40 -1.34 21.05 11.10
N GLU A 41 -0.68 21.14 12.27
CA GLU A 41 0.54 21.92 12.45
C GLU A 41 1.64 21.50 11.45
N SER A 42 1.83 20.18 11.28
CA SER A 42 2.82 19.66 10.36
C SER A 42 2.46 19.94 8.90
N THR A 43 1.19 19.84 8.54
CA THR A 43 0.73 20.13 7.18
C THR A 43 0.98 21.60 6.83
N GLN A 44 0.63 22.53 7.73
CA GLN A 44 0.88 23.96 7.52
C GLN A 44 2.38 24.27 7.36
N ALA A 45 3.22 23.74 8.26
CA ALA A 45 4.65 24.00 8.22
C ALA A 45 5.35 23.39 7.00
N ILE A 46 4.94 22.19 6.57
CA ILE A 46 5.54 21.52 5.41
C ILE A 46 5.06 22.16 4.09
N THR A 47 3.79 22.55 3.98
CA THR A 47 3.24 23.19 2.78
C THR A 47 3.68 24.64 2.59
N ALA A 48 4.20 25.29 3.65
CA ALA A 48 4.87 26.58 3.54
C ALA A 48 6.22 26.51 2.78
N ILE A 49 6.76 25.32 2.54
CA ILE A 49 7.99 25.09 1.78
C ILE A 49 7.60 24.55 0.39
N PRO A 50 8.08 25.14 -0.73
CA PRO A 50 7.61 24.81 -2.06
C PRO A 50 8.24 23.51 -2.61
N PHE A 51 7.79 22.36 -2.10
CA PHE A 51 8.20 21.05 -2.60
C PHE A 51 7.52 20.68 -3.94
N ASP A 52 8.10 19.70 -4.63
CA ASP A 52 7.54 19.16 -5.88
C ASP A 52 6.33 18.25 -5.63
N GLY A 53 6.21 17.74 -4.41
CA GLY A 53 5.10 16.90 -3.94
C GLY A 53 5.10 16.76 -2.42
N TYR A 54 4.04 16.16 -1.89
CA TYR A 54 3.83 16.06 -0.45
C TYR A 54 3.47 14.63 -0.06
N ALA A 55 4.17 14.10 0.94
CA ALA A 55 3.94 12.77 1.45
C ALA A 55 3.24 12.81 2.81
N VAL A 56 2.38 11.82 3.05
CA VAL A 56 1.79 11.52 4.35
C VAL A 56 2.62 10.42 4.98
N GLY A 57 3.44 10.78 5.97
CA GLY A 57 4.33 9.87 6.69
C GLY A 57 3.81 9.52 8.08
N GLY A 58 4.44 8.50 8.69
CA GLY A 58 4.15 8.10 10.07
C GLY A 58 2.74 7.56 10.27
N LEU A 59 2.16 6.98 9.21
CA LEU A 59 0.98 6.14 9.23
C LEU A 59 1.38 4.70 8.83
N ALA A 60 0.47 3.74 9.01
CA ALA A 60 0.67 2.30 8.87
C ALA A 60 1.70 1.69 9.84
N VAL A 61 1.82 2.24 11.05
CA VAL A 61 2.79 1.80 12.07
C VAL A 61 2.14 1.08 13.25
N GLY A 62 0.80 1.08 13.33
CA GLY A 62 0.08 0.26 14.30
C GLY A 62 -1.33 0.71 14.66
N GLU A 63 -1.77 1.84 14.12
CA GLU A 63 -3.14 2.33 14.19
C GLU A 63 -4.13 1.37 13.50
N ASP A 64 -5.41 1.52 13.84
CA ASP A 64 -6.49 0.85 13.13
C ASP A 64 -6.77 1.53 11.76
N LYS A 65 -7.55 0.85 10.92
CA LYS A 65 -7.93 1.35 9.60
C LYS A 65 -8.71 2.67 9.66
N GLU A 66 -9.57 2.85 10.65
CA GLU A 66 -10.38 4.07 10.79
C GLU A 66 -9.48 5.30 11.02
N GLN A 67 -8.51 5.18 11.92
CA GLN A 67 -7.49 6.19 12.19
C GLN A 67 -6.61 6.44 10.96
N LEU A 68 -6.10 5.38 10.32
CA LEU A 68 -5.30 5.49 9.09
C LEU A 68 -6.04 6.32 8.05
N TYR A 69 -7.30 5.98 7.79
CA TYR A 69 -8.15 6.63 6.80
C TYR A 69 -8.53 8.06 7.20
N GLY A 70 -8.86 8.28 8.48
CA GLY A 70 -9.19 9.60 9.01
C GLY A 70 -8.03 10.58 8.88
N PHE A 71 -6.83 10.20 9.34
CA PHE A 71 -5.64 11.06 9.23
C PHE A 71 -5.16 11.25 7.79
N THR A 72 -5.30 10.22 6.94
CA THR A 72 -5.00 10.35 5.51
C THR A 72 -5.89 11.41 4.86
N GLY A 73 -7.21 11.34 5.08
CA GLY A 73 -8.15 12.31 4.54
C GLY A 73 -7.94 13.72 5.10
N GLN A 74 -7.71 13.83 6.41
CA GLN A 74 -7.42 15.11 7.09
C GLN A 74 -6.22 15.83 6.46
N VAL A 75 -5.11 15.12 6.25
CA VAL A 75 -3.91 15.70 5.64
C VAL A 75 -4.13 15.98 4.16
N ALA A 76 -4.67 15.02 3.40
CA ALA A 76 -4.85 15.16 1.95
C ALA A 76 -5.73 16.35 1.57
N ALA A 77 -6.77 16.66 2.36
CA ALA A 77 -7.65 17.82 2.16
C ALA A 77 -6.94 19.17 2.31
N GLN A 78 -5.82 19.21 3.03
CA GLN A 78 -5.03 20.42 3.28
C GLN A 78 -3.80 20.55 2.35
N LEU A 79 -3.46 19.51 1.59
CA LEU A 79 -2.33 19.52 0.67
C LEU A 79 -2.66 20.27 -0.63
N PRO A 80 -1.69 20.98 -1.24
CA PRO A 80 -1.88 21.67 -2.51
C PRO A 80 -2.44 20.75 -3.61
N GLN A 81 -3.45 21.23 -4.34
CA GLN A 81 -4.16 20.40 -5.33
C GLN A 81 -3.37 20.17 -6.63
N ASP A 82 -2.43 21.04 -6.93
CA ASP A 82 -1.54 20.99 -8.10
C ASP A 82 -0.29 20.12 -7.87
N LYS A 83 -0.22 19.42 -6.74
CA LYS A 83 0.96 18.64 -6.32
C LYS A 83 0.58 17.19 -5.99
N PRO A 84 1.43 16.21 -6.34
CA PRO A 84 1.17 14.81 -6.03
C PRO A 84 1.20 14.56 -4.52
N ARG A 85 0.25 13.73 -4.06
CA ARG A 85 0.10 13.29 -2.67
C ARG A 85 0.53 11.83 -2.51
N TYR A 86 1.52 11.58 -1.67
CA TYR A 86 2.13 10.25 -1.52
C TYR A 86 1.87 9.65 -0.13
N LEU A 87 1.12 8.56 -0.04
CA LEU A 87 0.93 7.82 1.22
C LEU A 87 2.00 6.74 1.38
N MET A 88 2.88 6.92 2.36
CA MET A 88 4.06 6.08 2.55
C MET A 88 3.74 4.78 3.31
N GLY A 89 4.24 3.65 2.83
CA GLY A 89 4.20 2.37 3.54
C GLY A 89 2.85 1.64 3.52
N VAL A 90 1.88 2.12 2.75
CA VAL A 90 0.52 1.55 2.63
C VAL A 90 0.37 0.80 1.31
N GLY A 91 -0.19 -0.41 1.34
CA GLY A 91 -0.36 -1.18 0.11
C GLY A 91 -1.14 -2.48 0.21
N SER A 92 -2.07 -2.60 1.16
CA SER A 92 -3.13 -3.60 1.02
C SER A 92 -4.13 -3.15 -0.05
N PRO A 93 -4.74 -4.05 -0.82
CA PRO A 93 -5.64 -3.66 -1.90
C PRO A 93 -6.79 -2.74 -1.45
N GLU A 94 -7.37 -3.00 -0.29
CA GLU A 94 -8.41 -2.14 0.28
C GLU A 94 -7.88 -0.74 0.66
N ASP A 95 -6.67 -0.65 1.20
CA ASP A 95 -6.07 0.66 1.54
C ASP A 95 -5.75 1.50 0.30
N LEU A 96 -5.41 0.86 -0.82
CA LEU A 96 -5.13 1.58 -2.07
C LEU A 96 -6.40 2.26 -2.59
N VAL A 97 -7.53 1.55 -2.59
CA VAL A 97 -8.84 2.09 -2.99
C VAL A 97 -9.26 3.22 -2.04
N GLU A 98 -9.17 3.00 -0.74
CA GLU A 98 -9.55 3.99 0.29
C GLU A 98 -8.63 5.22 0.28
N GLY A 99 -7.34 5.04 0.03
CA GLY A 99 -6.38 6.13 -0.10
C GLY A 99 -6.69 7.02 -1.31
N VAL A 100 -6.97 6.41 -2.46
CA VAL A 100 -7.34 7.17 -3.67
C VAL A 100 -8.65 7.92 -3.48
N ALA A 101 -9.64 7.31 -2.81
CA ALA A 101 -10.89 7.98 -2.46
C ALA A 101 -10.71 9.21 -1.56
N ARG A 102 -9.56 9.31 -0.88
CA ARG A 102 -9.17 10.45 -0.02
C ARG A 102 -8.18 11.41 -0.69
N GLY A 103 -7.90 11.23 -1.98
CA GLY A 103 -7.06 12.13 -2.77
C GLY A 103 -5.58 11.77 -2.81
N ILE A 104 -5.19 10.55 -2.44
CA ILE A 104 -3.81 10.08 -2.58
C ILE A 104 -3.51 9.62 -4.02
N ASP A 105 -2.32 9.98 -4.51
CA ASP A 105 -1.89 9.74 -5.89
C ASP A 105 -0.79 8.67 -5.99
N MET A 106 0.01 8.49 -4.92
CA MET A 106 1.17 7.60 -4.90
C MET A 106 1.18 6.72 -3.64
N PHE A 107 1.70 5.50 -3.78
CA PHE A 107 1.80 4.50 -2.72
C PHE A 107 3.09 3.70 -2.86
N ASP A 108 3.58 3.17 -1.74
CA ASP A 108 4.62 2.15 -1.71
C ASP A 108 4.36 1.18 -0.56
N CYS A 109 4.65 -0.11 -0.76
CA CYS A 109 4.61 -1.07 0.33
C CYS A 109 5.39 -2.33 0.01
N ALA A 110 6.08 -2.87 1.00
CA ALA A 110 6.66 -4.21 0.91
C ALA A 110 5.61 -5.33 1.03
N LEU A 111 4.37 -5.02 1.44
CA LEU A 111 3.32 -6.01 1.72
C LEU A 111 3.11 -7.01 0.57
N PRO A 112 2.91 -6.60 -0.70
CA PRO A 112 2.59 -7.55 -1.78
C PRO A 112 3.64 -8.65 -1.93
N THR A 113 4.93 -8.28 -1.88
CA THR A 113 6.03 -9.25 -2.00
C THR A 113 6.28 -9.99 -0.69
N ARG A 114 6.15 -9.34 0.47
CA ARG A 114 6.38 -9.96 1.78
C ARG A 114 5.38 -11.09 2.06
N VAL A 115 4.10 -10.88 1.76
CA VAL A 115 3.08 -11.92 2.01
C VAL A 115 3.12 -13.01 0.93
N ALA A 116 3.45 -12.65 -0.32
CA ALA A 116 3.69 -13.61 -1.40
C ALA A 116 4.75 -14.64 -1.03
N ARG A 117 5.89 -14.21 -0.47
CA ARG A 117 6.97 -15.12 -0.05
C ARG A 117 6.56 -16.07 1.09
N ASN A 118 5.45 -15.81 1.75
CA ASN A 118 4.85 -16.69 2.76
C ASN A 118 3.63 -17.47 2.21
N GLY A 119 3.43 -17.49 0.90
CA GLY A 119 2.35 -18.25 0.25
C GLY A 119 1.02 -17.50 0.13
N ALA A 120 0.93 -16.26 0.61
CA ALA A 120 -0.30 -15.49 0.52
C ALA A 120 -0.38 -14.74 -0.82
N MET A 121 -1.39 -15.06 -1.63
CA MET A 121 -1.62 -14.47 -2.95
C MET A 121 -2.90 -13.64 -2.96
N PHE A 122 -2.91 -12.51 -3.64
CA PHE A 122 -4.12 -11.67 -3.79
C PHE A 122 -5.02 -12.20 -4.91
N THR A 123 -6.32 -12.24 -4.70
CA THR A 123 -7.34 -12.54 -5.71
C THR A 123 -8.45 -11.49 -5.64
N PRO A 124 -9.36 -11.41 -6.63
CA PRO A 124 -10.46 -10.43 -6.61
C PRO A 124 -11.37 -10.53 -5.39
N ASP A 125 -11.44 -11.70 -4.75
CA ASP A 125 -12.30 -11.96 -3.59
C ASP A 125 -11.55 -11.83 -2.24
N GLY A 126 -10.25 -11.53 -2.27
CA GLY A 126 -9.43 -11.37 -1.07
C GLY A 126 -8.10 -12.11 -1.13
N ARG A 127 -7.41 -12.15 0.01
CA ARG A 127 -6.12 -12.83 0.12
C ARG A 127 -6.30 -14.33 0.38
N VAL A 128 -5.67 -15.16 -0.44
CA VAL A 128 -5.65 -16.62 -0.29
C VAL A 128 -4.29 -17.13 0.14
N ASP A 129 -4.25 -18.26 0.84
CA ASP A 129 -2.99 -18.95 1.20
C ASP A 129 -2.82 -20.19 0.32
N VAL A 130 -1.90 -20.11 -0.65
CA VAL A 130 -1.64 -21.18 -1.63
C VAL A 130 -1.04 -22.44 -0.99
N THR A 131 -0.55 -22.36 0.26
CA THR A 131 -0.03 -23.51 1.00
C THR A 131 -1.13 -24.42 1.52
N LYS A 132 -2.41 -23.99 1.48
CA LYS A 132 -3.55 -24.79 1.94
C LYS A 132 -3.86 -25.94 0.99
N ARG A 133 -4.30 -27.07 1.56
CA ARG A 133 -4.59 -28.32 0.83
C ARG A 133 -5.61 -28.16 -0.31
N ARG A 134 -6.54 -27.20 -0.21
CA ARG A 134 -7.53 -26.94 -1.28
C ARG A 134 -6.90 -26.68 -2.64
N PHE A 135 -5.67 -26.16 -2.67
CA PHE A 135 -4.96 -25.86 -3.91
C PHE A 135 -4.21 -27.05 -4.49
N ALA A 136 -4.04 -28.16 -3.75
CA ALA A 136 -3.20 -29.28 -4.15
C ALA A 136 -3.64 -29.97 -5.46
N GLU A 137 -4.92 -29.90 -5.79
CA GLU A 137 -5.52 -30.50 -6.99
C GLU A 137 -6.20 -29.45 -7.89
N GLN A 138 -5.95 -28.16 -7.64
CA GLN A 138 -6.47 -27.09 -8.48
C GLN A 138 -5.60 -26.96 -9.74
N HIS A 139 -6.08 -27.54 -10.85
CA HIS A 139 -5.37 -27.56 -12.13
C HIS A 139 -5.43 -26.23 -12.91
N GLY A 140 -6.35 -25.33 -12.56
CA GLY A 140 -6.39 -23.95 -13.07
C GLY A 140 -5.41 -23.02 -12.33
N PRO A 141 -5.31 -21.74 -12.74
CA PRO A 141 -4.48 -20.75 -12.07
C PRO A 141 -5.00 -20.42 -10.66
N VAL A 142 -4.22 -19.65 -9.89
CA VAL A 142 -4.65 -19.15 -8.56
C VAL A 142 -5.78 -18.11 -8.70
N ASP A 143 -5.77 -17.36 -9.80
CA ASP A 143 -6.75 -16.33 -10.15
C ASP A 143 -7.04 -16.41 -11.65
N GLU A 144 -8.28 -16.69 -12.01
CA GLU A 144 -8.72 -16.83 -13.41
C GLU A 144 -8.81 -15.48 -14.14
N GLU A 145 -8.93 -14.38 -13.41
CA GLU A 145 -9.00 -13.03 -13.98
C GLU A 145 -7.60 -12.42 -14.20
N CYS A 146 -6.53 -13.12 -13.80
CA CYS A 146 -5.16 -12.60 -13.80
C CYS A 146 -4.38 -12.93 -15.08
N ASP A 147 -3.69 -11.93 -15.61
CA ASP A 147 -2.87 -12.00 -16.84
C ASP A 147 -1.36 -12.14 -16.56
N CYS A 148 -0.95 -12.36 -15.31
CA CYS A 148 0.47 -12.45 -14.97
C CYS A 148 1.10 -13.75 -15.48
N TYR A 149 2.44 -13.75 -15.59
CA TYR A 149 3.22 -14.92 -15.99
C TYR A 149 2.91 -16.17 -15.14
N ALA A 150 2.63 -16.01 -13.83
CA ALA A 150 2.32 -17.14 -12.98
C ALA A 150 0.97 -17.79 -13.35
N CYS A 151 -0.09 -16.99 -13.48
CA CYS A 151 -1.43 -17.49 -13.80
C CYS A 151 -1.56 -17.98 -15.26
N ALA A 152 -0.78 -17.41 -16.19
CA ALA A 152 -0.80 -17.85 -17.58
C ALA A 152 -0.08 -19.20 -17.83
N ASN A 153 0.85 -19.61 -16.96
CA ASN A 153 1.75 -20.74 -17.23
C ASN A 153 1.71 -21.85 -16.18
N TYR A 154 1.16 -21.60 -14.98
CA TYR A 154 1.21 -22.55 -13.88
C TYR A 154 -0.14 -22.70 -13.20
N SER A 155 -0.45 -23.94 -12.84
CA SER A 155 -1.62 -24.23 -12.00
C SER A 155 -1.37 -23.82 -10.55
N ALA A 156 -2.45 -23.56 -9.82
CA ALA A 156 -2.39 -23.35 -8.38
C ALA A 156 -1.83 -24.59 -7.65
N ALA A 157 -2.10 -25.80 -8.15
CA ALA A 157 -1.51 -27.05 -7.66
C ALA A 157 0.01 -27.07 -7.77
N TYR A 158 0.57 -26.59 -8.90
CA TYR A 158 2.01 -26.51 -9.06
C TYR A 158 2.63 -25.46 -8.13
N VAL A 159 2.01 -24.28 -8.02
CA VAL A 159 2.47 -23.25 -7.07
C VAL A 159 2.41 -23.78 -5.63
N HIS A 160 1.31 -24.44 -5.24
CA HIS A 160 1.17 -25.12 -3.95
C HIS A 160 2.32 -26.11 -3.70
N HIS A 161 2.61 -26.97 -4.68
CA HIS A 161 3.72 -27.91 -4.61
C HIS A 161 5.07 -27.22 -4.39
N LEU A 162 5.37 -26.14 -5.13
CA LEU A 162 6.62 -25.39 -4.96
C LEU A 162 6.80 -24.84 -3.54
N PHE A 163 5.72 -24.34 -2.92
CA PHE A 163 5.76 -23.92 -1.51
C PHE A 163 5.99 -25.08 -0.55
N ARG A 164 5.37 -26.24 -0.80
CA ARG A 164 5.58 -27.46 0.00
C ARG A 164 7.01 -27.98 -0.13
N ALA A 165 7.58 -27.89 -1.33
CA ALA A 165 8.96 -28.27 -1.65
C ALA A 165 10.00 -27.22 -1.22
N LYS A 166 9.57 -26.03 -0.76
CA LYS A 166 10.43 -24.90 -0.39
C LYS A 166 11.31 -24.38 -1.54
N GLU A 167 10.76 -24.41 -2.75
CA GLU A 167 11.46 -23.97 -3.96
C GLU A 167 11.39 -22.45 -4.17
N ILE A 168 12.53 -21.86 -4.57
CA ILE A 168 12.64 -20.40 -4.81
C ILE A 168 11.68 -19.93 -5.91
N LEU A 169 11.39 -20.80 -6.88
CA LEU A 169 10.45 -20.49 -7.96
C LEU A 169 9.05 -20.14 -7.42
N GLY A 170 8.57 -20.81 -6.37
CA GLY A 170 7.27 -20.51 -5.76
C GLY A 170 7.21 -19.08 -5.23
N LEU A 171 8.30 -18.63 -4.60
CA LEU A 171 8.44 -17.25 -4.08
C LEU A 171 8.40 -16.22 -5.22
N ARG A 172 9.07 -16.51 -6.35
CA ARG A 172 9.11 -15.63 -7.53
C ARG A 172 7.74 -15.53 -8.20
N LEU A 173 7.06 -16.66 -8.40
CA LEU A 173 5.74 -16.70 -9.02
C LEU A 173 4.71 -15.95 -8.17
N ALA A 174 4.66 -16.22 -6.86
CA ALA A 174 3.73 -15.52 -5.96
C ALA A 174 4.02 -14.01 -5.89
N SER A 175 5.30 -13.61 -5.88
CA SER A 175 5.65 -12.17 -5.84
C SER A 175 5.28 -11.46 -7.13
N THR A 176 5.50 -12.10 -8.28
CA THR A 176 5.11 -11.58 -9.60
C THR A 176 3.59 -11.42 -9.69
N HIS A 177 2.84 -12.42 -9.22
CA HIS A 177 1.39 -12.37 -9.15
C HIS A 177 0.88 -11.22 -8.29
N ASN A 178 1.35 -11.09 -7.05
CA ASN A 178 0.88 -10.03 -6.15
C ASN A 178 1.24 -8.62 -6.64
N LEU A 179 2.42 -8.44 -7.25
CA LEU A 179 2.79 -7.17 -7.87
C LEU A 179 1.87 -6.86 -9.06
N ARG A 180 1.60 -7.83 -9.94
CA ARG A 180 0.69 -7.63 -11.07
C ARG A 180 -0.73 -7.33 -10.59
N PHE A 181 -1.23 -7.99 -9.55
CA PHE A 181 -2.53 -7.71 -8.96
C PHE A 181 -2.65 -6.24 -8.51
N VAL A 182 -1.68 -5.73 -7.75
CA VAL A 182 -1.67 -4.34 -7.30
C VAL A 182 -1.58 -3.36 -8.48
N LEU A 183 -0.71 -3.63 -9.46
CA LEU A 183 -0.59 -2.77 -10.64
C LEU A 183 -1.89 -2.71 -11.44
N ARG A 184 -2.56 -3.85 -11.67
CA ARG A 184 -3.86 -3.91 -12.33
C ARG A 184 -4.97 -3.22 -11.54
N LEU A 185 -4.94 -3.32 -10.22
CA LEU A 185 -5.86 -2.56 -9.37
C LEU A 185 -5.68 -1.06 -9.60
N MET A 186 -4.44 -0.56 -9.62
CA MET A 186 -4.16 0.86 -9.89
C MET A 186 -4.51 1.28 -11.32
N GLU A 187 -4.31 0.39 -12.32
CA GLU A 187 -4.77 0.59 -13.70
C GLU A 187 -6.30 0.79 -13.75
N ARG A 188 -7.06 -0.14 -13.15
CA ARG A 188 -8.53 -0.08 -13.07
C ARG A 188 -9.05 1.13 -12.30
N ILE A 189 -8.37 1.51 -11.21
CA ILE A 189 -8.68 2.74 -10.46
C ILE A 189 -8.53 3.96 -11.36
N ARG A 190 -7.41 4.07 -12.09
CA ARG A 190 -7.15 5.18 -13.00
C ARG A 190 -8.22 5.25 -14.09
N GLU A 191 -8.55 4.14 -14.72
CA GLU A 191 -9.62 4.06 -15.72
C GLU A 191 -10.97 4.49 -15.14
N ALA A 192 -11.33 4.01 -13.95
CA ALA A 192 -12.58 4.38 -13.30
C ALA A 192 -12.67 5.88 -12.97
N ILE A 193 -11.56 6.53 -12.65
CA ILE A 193 -11.51 7.99 -12.43
C ILE A 193 -11.72 8.73 -13.76
N LEU A 194 -11.01 8.33 -14.82
CA LEU A 194 -11.13 8.96 -16.14
C LEU A 194 -12.52 8.79 -16.76
N GLU A 195 -13.20 7.71 -16.42
CA GLU A 195 -14.58 7.41 -16.85
C GLU A 195 -15.65 7.91 -15.86
N GLU A 196 -15.27 8.75 -14.88
CA GLU A 196 -16.18 9.36 -13.88
C GLU A 196 -17.01 8.33 -13.07
N ARG A 197 -16.52 7.10 -12.94
CA ARG A 197 -17.19 5.98 -12.25
C ARG A 197 -16.40 5.42 -11.06
N PHE A 198 -15.44 6.19 -10.53
CA PHE A 198 -14.62 5.74 -9.41
C PHE A 198 -15.45 5.38 -8.17
N THR A 199 -16.49 6.14 -7.84
CA THR A 199 -17.33 5.87 -6.68
C THR A 199 -18.03 4.51 -6.76
N SER A 200 -18.57 4.14 -7.93
CA SER A 200 -19.20 2.83 -8.12
C SER A 200 -18.16 1.72 -8.13
N PHE A 201 -17.02 1.93 -8.79
CA PHE A 201 -15.89 1.00 -8.79
C PHE A 201 -15.38 0.70 -7.37
N SER A 202 -15.17 1.75 -6.57
CA SER A 202 -14.69 1.63 -5.19
C SER A 202 -15.65 0.83 -4.34
N ARG A 203 -16.96 1.09 -4.45
CA ARG A 203 -18.00 0.32 -3.75
C ARG A 203 -18.00 -1.15 -4.17
N GLU A 204 -18.05 -1.42 -5.48
CA GLU A 204 -18.04 -2.78 -6.01
C GLU A 204 -16.81 -3.57 -5.54
N PHE A 205 -15.63 -2.93 -5.58
CA PHE A 205 -14.40 -3.55 -5.12
C PHE A 205 -14.45 -3.86 -3.62
N LEU A 206 -14.84 -2.91 -2.78
CA LEU A 206 -14.87 -3.07 -1.32
C LEU A 206 -15.97 -4.04 -0.86
N ASP A 207 -17.08 -4.15 -1.60
CA ASP A 207 -18.15 -5.12 -1.32
C ASP A 207 -17.72 -6.56 -1.68
N ARG A 208 -16.93 -6.73 -2.75
CA ARG A 208 -16.43 -8.05 -3.20
C ARG A 208 -15.19 -8.51 -2.43
N TYR A 209 -14.19 -7.64 -2.32
CA TYR A 209 -12.87 -7.98 -1.83
C TYR A 209 -12.89 -8.14 -0.32
N ARG A 210 -12.61 -9.34 0.20
CA ARG A 210 -12.56 -9.59 1.65
C ARG A 210 -11.17 -9.26 2.21
N PRO A 211 -11.03 -8.19 3.03
CA PRO A 211 -9.76 -7.89 3.68
C PRO A 211 -9.37 -9.00 4.65
N THR A 212 -8.10 -9.01 5.05
CA THR A 212 -7.70 -9.87 6.17
C THR A 212 -8.34 -9.35 7.45
N ASP A 213 -8.88 -10.26 8.26
CA ASP A 213 -9.43 -9.94 9.58
C ASP A 213 -8.43 -9.12 10.42
N GLU A 214 -8.83 -7.89 10.74
CA GLU A 214 -8.01 -6.93 11.47
C GLU A 214 -7.84 -7.34 12.94
N THR A 215 -8.87 -7.93 13.56
CA THR A 215 -8.79 -8.46 14.92
C THR A 215 -7.76 -9.58 14.98
N ALA A 216 -7.82 -10.52 14.04
CA ALA A 216 -6.83 -11.60 13.95
C ALA A 216 -5.40 -11.06 13.74
N ARG A 217 -5.24 -9.99 12.95
CA ARG A 217 -3.95 -9.32 12.73
C ARG A 217 -3.41 -8.71 14.03
N GLN A 218 -4.25 -8.00 14.79
CA GLN A 218 -3.85 -7.37 16.04
C GLN A 218 -3.50 -8.41 17.11
N GLU A 219 -4.29 -9.48 17.24
CA GLU A 219 -3.98 -10.59 18.14
C GLU A 219 -2.65 -11.27 17.80
N GLN A 220 -2.36 -11.45 16.50
CA GLN A 220 -1.10 -12.05 16.07
C GLN A 220 0.09 -11.13 16.36
N LYS A 221 -0.08 -9.81 16.23
CA LYS A 221 0.93 -8.81 16.62
C LYS A 221 1.15 -8.83 18.14
N LEU A 222 0.09 -8.88 18.94
CA LEU A 222 0.17 -8.96 20.40
C LEU A 222 0.92 -10.22 20.85
N ARG A 223 0.60 -11.38 20.28
CA ARG A 223 1.33 -12.64 20.53
C ARG A 223 2.81 -12.51 20.20
N TRP A 224 3.14 -11.96 19.03
CA TRP A 224 4.54 -11.76 18.62
C TRP A 224 5.32 -10.79 19.55
N LEU A 225 4.66 -9.72 20.05
CA LEU A 225 5.26 -8.80 21.01
C LEU A 225 5.48 -9.46 22.37
N GLN A 226 4.54 -10.30 22.81
CA GLN A 226 4.66 -11.08 24.05
C GLN A 226 5.80 -12.10 23.97
N GLU A 227 5.96 -12.79 22.84
CA GLU A 227 7.04 -13.76 22.60
C GLU A 227 8.44 -13.12 22.55
N ARG A 228 8.54 -11.82 22.27
CA ARG A 228 9.81 -11.06 22.25
C ARG A 228 10.05 -10.22 23.50
N GLY A 229 9.10 -10.19 24.43
CA GLY A 229 9.22 -9.56 25.72
C GLY A 229 9.85 -10.49 26.75
N THR A 230 11.15 -10.81 26.58
CA THR A 230 12.07 -11.29 27.63
C THR A 230 13.38 -10.55 27.49
#